data_AF-A0AAU7XAQ3-F1
#
_entry.id   AF-A0AAU7XAQ3-F1
#
_cell.length_a   1.000
_cell.length_b   1.000
_cell.length_c   1.000
_cell.angle_alpha   90.00
_cell.angle_beta   90.00
_cell.angle_gamma   90.00
#
_symmetry.space_group_name_H-M   'P 1'
#
loop_
_entity.id
_entity.type
_entity.pdbx_description
1 polymer ?
#
loop_
_entity_poly.entity_id
_entity_poly.type
_entity_poly.pdbx_seq_one_letter_code
_entity_poly.pdbx_strand_id
1 'polypeptide(L)'
;MATEKQKTRIVEALLALAAEKDFSAIGLAEIAERAELDLAELRKAYDGRIAILAEFVRRIDATVLAGDDPAMKTEPVRDRLFDAIMRRFDALTPYRAGVKGLIRAARRDPVLAAEMNKLALVSQSWTLAAAGLETGGLKGLARAQALALAYVRVLEVFLEEEDPQLPKTMAALDKALKRLEGLAERARKVEGLLAPLKRVACGLASWRGRSRRDAEPPRPPRRAARRPRPGRSRELPRSPGIWRYARPRVVALGGRHDQGSRCGILDFARRLRGRT
;
A
#
# COMPACT_ATOMS: atom_id res chain seq x y z
N MET A 1 20.27 7.60 8.47
CA MET A 1 19.21 7.33 7.46
C MET A 1 19.23 8.47 6.46
N ALA A 2 19.04 8.20 5.16
CA ALA A 2 18.96 9.26 4.16
C ALA A 2 17.78 10.20 4.46
N THR A 3 17.99 11.50 4.30
CA THR A 3 16.97 12.53 4.52
C THR A 3 15.87 12.44 3.46
N GLU A 4 14.66 12.93 3.76
CA GLU A 4 13.56 12.93 2.78
C GLU A 4 13.91 13.73 1.51
N LYS A 5 14.67 14.83 1.65
CA LYS A 5 15.19 15.60 0.53
C LYS A 5 16.11 14.76 -0.36
N GLN A 6 17.03 13.98 0.22
CA GLN A 6 17.91 13.09 -0.55
C GLN A 6 17.10 12.01 -1.27
N LYS A 7 16.12 11.40 -0.61
CA LYS A 7 15.24 10.40 -1.24
C LYS A 7 14.47 10.97 -2.44
N THR A 8 14.00 12.22 -2.35
CA THR A 8 13.35 12.92 -3.46
C THR A 8 14.29 13.09 -4.64
N ARG A 9 15.51 13.58 -4.40
CA ARG A 9 16.52 13.74 -5.47
C ARG A 9 16.85 12.42 -6.16
N ILE A 10 16.96 11.32 -5.40
CA ILE A 10 17.21 9.98 -5.95
C ILE A 10 16.07 9.53 -6.87
N VAL A 11 14.81 9.72 -6.44
CA VAL A 11 13.63 9.35 -7.23
C VAL A 11 13.54 10.20 -8.51
N GLU A 12 13.72 11.51 -8.39
CA GLU A 12 13.70 12.45 -9.52
C GLU A 12 14.81 12.14 -10.52
N ALA A 13 16.03 11.84 -10.03
CA ALA A 13 17.15 11.41 -10.86
C ALA A 13 16.82 10.15 -11.67
N LEU A 14 16.22 9.12 -11.03
CA LEU A 14 15.81 7.91 -11.75
C LEU A 14 14.78 8.20 -12.85
N LEU A 15 13.78 9.03 -12.57
CA LEU A 15 12.72 9.36 -13.53
C LEU A 15 13.23 10.24 -14.67
N ALA A 16 14.14 11.18 -14.40
CA ALA A 16 14.80 11.96 -15.43
C ALA A 16 15.63 11.06 -16.36
N LEU A 17 16.43 10.16 -15.79
CA LEU A 17 17.20 9.18 -16.57
C LEU A 17 16.30 8.24 -17.38
N ALA A 18 15.14 7.84 -16.83
CA ALA A 18 14.16 7.04 -17.56
C ALA A 18 13.49 7.80 -18.72
N ALA A 19 13.43 9.14 -18.66
CA ALA A 19 12.96 9.95 -19.78
C ALA A 19 14.01 10.03 -20.90
N GLU A 20 15.30 10.01 -20.53
CA GLU A 20 16.44 10.18 -21.44
C GLU A 20 16.83 8.87 -22.16
N LYS A 21 16.69 7.70 -21.50
CA LYS A 21 17.18 6.42 -22.04
C LYS A 21 16.45 5.19 -21.52
N ASP A 22 16.76 4.05 -22.13
CA ASP A 22 16.20 2.75 -21.74
C ASP A 22 16.55 2.40 -20.29
N PHE A 23 15.54 1.97 -19.53
CA PHE A 23 15.65 1.71 -18.10
C PHE A 23 16.75 0.68 -17.75
N SER A 24 16.96 -0.32 -18.61
CA SER A 24 17.98 -1.35 -18.42
C SER A 24 19.40 -0.77 -18.41
N ALA A 25 19.65 0.31 -19.16
CA ALA A 25 20.94 0.98 -19.30
C ALA A 25 21.23 2.00 -18.17
N ILE A 26 20.27 2.27 -17.29
CA ILE A 26 20.46 3.20 -16.17
C ILE A 26 21.29 2.51 -15.08
N GLY A 27 22.45 3.07 -14.75
CA GLY A 27 23.34 2.57 -13.69
C GLY A 27 23.04 3.18 -12.31
N LEU A 28 23.36 2.45 -11.23
CA LEU A 28 23.24 2.99 -9.86
C LEU A 28 24.20 4.15 -9.59
N ALA A 29 25.44 4.07 -10.10
CA ALA A 29 26.41 5.16 -9.98
C ALA A 29 25.92 6.44 -10.65
N GLU A 30 25.31 6.32 -11.83
CA GLU A 30 24.73 7.44 -12.56
C GLU A 30 23.53 8.07 -11.84
N ILE A 31 22.67 7.26 -11.23
CA ILE A 31 21.58 7.78 -10.39
C ILE A 31 22.15 8.56 -9.20
N ALA A 32 23.20 8.04 -8.55
CA ALA A 32 23.87 8.72 -7.44
C ALA A 32 24.46 10.06 -7.87
N GLU A 33 25.20 10.08 -8.98
CA GLU A 33 25.79 11.29 -9.56
C GLU A 33 24.73 12.32 -9.90
N ARG A 34 23.65 11.92 -10.59
CA ARG A 34 22.54 12.81 -10.95
C ARG A 34 21.79 13.34 -9.73
N ALA A 35 21.74 12.58 -8.65
CA ALA A 35 21.17 13.00 -7.37
C ALA A 35 22.17 13.79 -6.50
N GLU A 36 23.38 14.05 -7.00
CA GLU A 36 24.54 14.62 -6.29
C GLU A 36 24.77 13.95 -4.93
N LEU A 37 24.93 12.63 -4.97
CA LEU A 37 25.23 11.76 -3.84
C LEU A 37 26.38 10.83 -4.21
N ASP A 38 27.10 10.34 -3.19
CA ASP A 38 28.01 9.22 -3.43
C ASP A 38 27.23 7.88 -3.53
N LEU A 39 27.86 6.87 -4.12
CA LEU A 39 27.24 5.55 -4.31
C LEU A 39 26.94 4.85 -2.96
N ALA A 40 27.71 5.13 -1.91
CA ALA A 40 27.51 4.55 -0.58
C ALA A 40 26.26 5.13 0.10
N GLU A 41 25.98 6.43 -0.08
CA GLU A 41 24.76 7.10 0.35
C GLU A 41 23.54 6.55 -0.37
N LEU A 42 23.63 6.34 -1.69
CA LEU A 42 22.57 5.68 -2.46
C LEU A 42 22.29 4.27 -1.91
N ARG A 43 23.33 3.47 -1.66
CA ARG A 43 23.19 2.11 -1.12
C ARG A 43 22.60 2.09 0.29
N LYS A 44 22.91 3.08 1.13
CA LYS A 44 22.28 3.24 2.46
C LYS A 44 20.79 3.58 2.37
N ALA A 45 20.35 4.19 1.26
CA ALA A 45 18.97 4.57 1.04
C ALA A 45 18.13 3.45 0.42
N TYR A 46 18.67 2.75 -0.59
CA TYR A 46 17.93 1.77 -1.39
C TYR A 46 18.76 0.56 -1.80
N ASP A 47 18.09 -0.58 -1.98
CA ASP A 47 18.70 -1.83 -2.45
C ASP A 47 18.89 -1.89 -3.97
N GLY A 48 18.25 -0.98 -4.72
CA GLY A 48 18.41 -0.89 -6.17
C GLY A 48 17.32 -0.08 -6.87
N ARG A 49 17.34 -0.09 -8.21
CA ARG A 49 16.44 0.69 -9.07
C ARG A 49 14.95 0.41 -8.82
N ILE A 50 14.59 -0.85 -8.61
CA ILE A 50 13.20 -1.25 -8.33
C ILE A 50 12.75 -0.74 -6.95
N ALA A 51 13.64 -0.70 -5.95
CA ALA A 51 13.32 -0.12 -4.64
C ALA A 51 13.11 1.39 -4.71
N ILE A 52 13.88 2.10 -5.54
CA ILE A 52 13.68 3.53 -5.82
C ILE A 52 12.34 3.75 -6.54
N LEU A 53 12.00 2.90 -7.51
CA LEU A 53 10.70 2.95 -8.19
C LEU A 53 9.54 2.66 -7.22
N ALA A 54 9.71 1.72 -6.28
CA ALA A 54 8.72 1.44 -5.25
C ALA A 54 8.50 2.64 -4.32
N GLU A 55 9.55 3.39 -3.98
CA GLU A 55 9.43 4.68 -3.28
C GLU A 55 8.61 5.68 -4.07
N PHE A 56 8.88 5.84 -5.37
CA PHE A 56 8.09 6.72 -6.23
C PHE A 56 6.60 6.35 -6.22
N VAL A 57 6.28 5.07 -6.45
CA VAL A 57 4.88 4.60 -6.45
C VAL A 57 4.22 4.87 -5.10
N ARG A 58 4.90 4.58 -3.99
CA ARG A 58 4.38 4.84 -2.63
C ARG A 58 4.13 6.32 -2.37
N ARG A 59 4.98 7.22 -2.88
CA ARG A 59 4.79 8.68 -2.75
C ARG A 59 3.55 9.14 -3.52
N ILE A 60 3.36 8.63 -4.75
CA ILE A 60 2.15 8.90 -5.54
C ILE A 60 0.92 8.36 -4.80
N ASP A 61 0.97 7.13 -4.29
CA ASP A 61 -0.12 6.54 -3.51
C ASP A 61 -0.44 7.39 -2.27
N ALA A 62 0.57 7.87 -1.54
CA ALA A 62 0.38 8.74 -0.39
C ALA A 62 -0.28 10.07 -0.76
N THR A 63 0.13 10.71 -1.87
CA THR A 63 -0.51 11.92 -2.39
C THR A 63 -1.97 11.68 -2.75
N VAL A 64 -2.26 10.57 -3.42
CA VAL A 64 -3.63 10.19 -3.77
C VAL A 64 -4.46 10.03 -2.50
N LEU A 65 -3.97 9.25 -1.52
CA LEU A 65 -4.68 9.00 -0.27
C LEU A 65 -4.84 10.25 0.61
N ALA A 66 -3.90 11.19 0.57
CA ALA A 66 -3.99 12.44 1.32
C ALA A 66 -5.07 13.38 0.76
N GLY A 67 -5.38 13.28 -0.53
CA GLY A 67 -6.44 14.05 -1.19
C GLY A 67 -7.84 13.49 -1.01
N ASP A 68 -8.11 12.66 0.00
CA ASP A 68 -9.41 12.03 0.20
C ASP A 68 -10.49 13.08 0.50
N ASP A 69 -11.51 13.15 -0.35
CA ASP A 69 -12.61 14.11 -0.21
C ASP A 69 -13.75 13.48 0.63
N PRO A 70 -14.09 14.06 1.80
CA PRO A 70 -15.23 13.60 2.59
C PRO A 70 -16.55 13.54 1.82
N ALA A 71 -16.75 14.41 0.82
CA ALA A 71 -17.95 14.43 -0.02
C ALA A 71 -18.08 13.16 -0.87
N MET A 72 -16.96 12.54 -1.25
CA MET A 72 -16.95 11.32 -2.05
C MET A 72 -17.40 10.08 -1.28
N LYS A 73 -17.49 10.12 0.07
CA LYS A 73 -17.78 8.93 0.89
C LYS A 73 -19.15 8.30 0.60
N THR A 74 -20.13 9.10 0.21
CA THR A 74 -21.50 8.66 -0.11
C THR A 74 -21.69 8.33 -1.58
N GLU A 75 -20.75 8.69 -2.44
CA GLU A 75 -20.85 8.49 -3.89
C GLU A 75 -20.72 7.02 -4.27
N PRO A 76 -21.20 6.59 -5.45
CA PRO A 76 -20.99 5.24 -5.95
C PRO A 76 -19.50 4.84 -5.96
N VAL A 77 -19.22 3.55 -5.71
CA VAL A 77 -17.84 2.99 -5.73
C VAL A 77 -17.07 3.37 -6.99
N ARG A 78 -17.75 3.34 -8.14
CA ARG A 78 -17.16 3.69 -9.43
C ARG A 78 -16.65 5.12 -9.46
N ASP A 79 -17.44 6.05 -8.93
CA ASP A 79 -17.12 7.47 -8.98
C ASP A 79 -16.00 7.80 -7.98
N ARG A 80 -15.96 7.11 -6.82
CA ARG A 80 -14.80 7.14 -5.91
C ARG A 80 -13.51 6.61 -6.54
N LEU A 81 -13.58 5.51 -7.29
CA LEU A 81 -12.43 4.97 -8.02
C LEU A 81 -11.98 5.90 -9.14
N PHE A 82 -12.93 6.51 -9.84
CA PHE A 82 -12.65 7.50 -10.87
C PHE A 82 -11.86 8.68 -10.28
N ASP A 83 -12.37 9.27 -9.20
CA ASP A 83 -11.74 10.38 -8.51
C ASP A 83 -10.32 10.04 -8.00
N ALA A 84 -10.15 8.89 -7.33
CA ALA A 84 -8.83 8.46 -6.85
C ALA A 84 -7.82 8.25 -7.99
N ILE A 85 -8.26 7.76 -9.15
CA ILE A 85 -7.38 7.57 -10.31
C ILE A 85 -7.09 8.91 -11.02
N MET A 86 -8.04 9.84 -11.07
CA MET A 86 -7.79 11.18 -11.60
C MET A 86 -6.77 11.94 -10.74
N ARG A 87 -6.92 11.91 -9.41
CA ARG A 87 -5.91 12.44 -8.47
C ARG A 87 -4.52 11.85 -8.71
N ARG A 88 -4.46 10.56 -9.05
CA ARG A 88 -3.20 9.89 -9.40
C ARG A 88 -2.60 10.45 -10.68
N PHE A 89 -3.41 10.65 -11.72
CA PHE A 89 -2.94 11.24 -12.98
C PHE A 89 -2.44 12.68 -12.77
N ASP A 90 -3.12 13.47 -11.96
CA ASP A 90 -2.66 14.80 -11.58
C ASP A 90 -1.28 14.74 -10.93
N ALA A 91 -1.09 13.85 -9.94
CA ALA A 91 0.18 13.62 -9.26
C ALA A 91 1.30 13.09 -10.19
N LEU A 92 0.95 12.40 -11.28
CA LEU A 92 1.91 11.88 -12.27
C LEU A 92 2.28 12.88 -13.35
N THR A 93 1.53 13.98 -13.51
CA THR A 93 1.75 15.00 -14.53
C THR A 93 3.20 15.49 -14.61
N PRO A 94 3.89 15.86 -13.51
CA PRO A 94 5.29 16.32 -13.58
C PRO A 94 6.28 15.22 -14.00
N TYR A 95 5.88 13.95 -13.96
CA TYR A 95 6.74 12.78 -14.20
C TYR A 95 6.40 12.05 -15.52
N ARG A 96 5.52 12.60 -16.36
CA ARG A 96 5.02 11.95 -17.60
C ARG A 96 6.13 11.37 -18.47
N ALA A 97 7.20 12.14 -18.72
CA ALA A 97 8.29 11.71 -19.58
C ALA A 97 9.02 10.48 -19.03
N GLY A 98 9.34 10.48 -17.73
CA GLY A 98 9.98 9.34 -17.06
C GLY A 98 9.07 8.11 -17.02
N VAL A 99 7.78 8.30 -16.72
CA VAL A 99 6.79 7.20 -16.72
C VAL A 99 6.62 6.61 -18.13
N LYS A 100 6.62 7.44 -19.18
CA LYS A 100 6.58 6.98 -20.58
C LYS A 100 7.78 6.10 -20.92
N GLY A 101 8.98 6.50 -20.47
CA GLY A 101 10.18 5.68 -20.59
C GLY A 101 10.09 4.33 -19.87
N LEU A 102 9.56 4.32 -18.64
CA LEU A 102 9.33 3.09 -17.88
C LEU A 102 8.36 2.13 -18.57
N ILE A 103 7.22 2.63 -19.07
CA ILE A 103 6.23 1.81 -19.79
C ILE A 103 6.84 1.23 -21.07
N ARG A 104 7.62 2.04 -21.81
CA ARG A 104 8.35 1.56 -23.00
C ARG A 104 9.34 0.44 -22.65
N ALA A 105 10.09 0.58 -21.56
CA ALA A 105 11.02 -0.44 -21.10
C ALA A 105 10.30 -1.74 -20.69
N ALA A 106 9.21 -1.63 -19.92
CA ALA A 106 8.43 -2.79 -19.48
C ALA A 106 7.84 -3.60 -20.64
N ARG A 107 7.47 -2.95 -21.75
CA ARG A 107 6.99 -3.65 -22.96
C ARG A 107 8.06 -4.53 -23.62
N ARG A 108 9.35 -4.21 -23.42
CA ARG A 108 10.48 -4.92 -24.02
C ARG A 108 11.15 -5.90 -23.06
N ASP A 109 10.90 -5.76 -21.76
CA ASP A 109 11.48 -6.57 -20.70
C ASP A 109 10.37 -7.20 -19.82
N PRO A 110 10.09 -8.51 -19.99
CA PRO A 110 9.04 -9.19 -19.23
C PRO A 110 9.37 -9.30 -17.72
N VAL A 111 10.64 -9.28 -17.33
CA VAL A 111 11.04 -9.31 -15.91
C VAL A 111 10.71 -7.96 -15.27
N LEU A 112 11.08 -6.86 -15.93
CA LEU A 112 10.71 -5.52 -15.49
C LEU A 112 9.18 -5.34 -15.44
N ALA A 113 8.45 -5.84 -16.44
CA ALA A 113 6.99 -5.81 -16.44
C ALA A 113 6.39 -6.55 -15.22
N ALA A 114 6.95 -7.71 -14.87
CA ALA A 114 6.50 -8.46 -13.69
C ALA A 114 6.77 -7.70 -12.38
N GLU A 115 7.95 -7.08 -12.23
CA GLU A 115 8.27 -6.25 -11.07
C GLU A 115 7.35 -5.02 -10.97
N MET A 116 7.12 -4.33 -12.09
CA MET A 116 6.18 -3.21 -12.13
C MET A 116 4.74 -3.64 -11.83
N ASN A 117 4.33 -4.83 -12.26
CA ASN A 117 3.00 -5.36 -11.92
C ASN A 117 2.87 -5.63 -10.42
N LYS A 118 3.92 -6.12 -9.73
CA LYS A 118 3.90 -6.28 -8.26
C LYS A 118 3.68 -4.93 -7.56
N LEU A 119 4.37 -3.88 -8.00
CA LEU A 119 4.19 -2.52 -7.47
C LEU A 119 2.78 -2.00 -7.77
N ALA A 120 2.30 -2.20 -8.99
CA ALA A 120 0.95 -1.81 -9.40
C ALA A 120 -0.13 -2.53 -8.59
N LEU A 121 0.04 -3.81 -8.27
CA LEU A 121 -0.90 -4.57 -7.44
C LEU A 121 -1.05 -3.98 -6.03
N VAL A 122 0.07 -3.68 -5.38
CA VAL A 122 0.06 -3.01 -4.06
C VAL A 122 -0.64 -1.67 -4.18
N SER A 123 -0.27 -0.88 -5.17
CA SER A 123 -0.83 0.44 -5.42
C SER A 123 -2.34 0.42 -5.67
N GLN A 124 -2.83 -0.53 -6.49
CA GLN A 124 -4.26 -0.68 -6.75
C GLN A 124 -5.02 -1.22 -5.54
N SER A 125 -4.38 -2.01 -4.67
CA SER A 125 -5.01 -2.39 -3.40
C SER A 125 -5.27 -1.17 -2.50
N TRP A 126 -4.37 -0.20 -2.47
CA TRP A 126 -4.59 1.07 -1.77
C TRP A 126 -5.68 1.91 -2.42
N THR A 127 -5.71 2.00 -3.76
CA THR A 127 -6.79 2.68 -4.49
C THR A 127 -8.16 2.05 -4.20
N LEU A 128 -8.25 0.71 -4.18
CA LEU A 128 -9.48 -0.02 -3.85
C LEU A 128 -9.90 0.23 -2.39
N ALA A 129 -8.95 0.23 -1.46
CA ALA A 129 -9.21 0.52 -0.05
C ALA A 129 -9.73 1.96 0.14
N ALA A 130 -9.16 2.94 -0.56
CA ALA A 130 -9.64 4.32 -0.56
C ALA A 130 -11.09 4.43 -1.07
N ALA A 131 -11.43 3.64 -2.08
CA ALA A 131 -12.80 3.54 -2.58
C ALA A 131 -13.73 2.69 -1.69
N GLY A 132 -13.30 2.26 -0.49
CA GLY A 132 -14.11 1.49 0.45
C GLY A 132 -14.39 0.04 0.01
N LEU A 133 -13.54 -0.53 -0.84
CA LEU A 133 -13.64 -1.92 -1.27
C LEU A 133 -12.75 -2.85 -0.45
N GLU A 134 -13.28 -4.03 -0.12
CA GLU A 134 -12.55 -5.11 0.53
C GLU A 134 -11.39 -5.63 -0.36
N THR A 135 -10.17 -5.55 0.18
CA THR A 135 -8.91 -5.96 -0.48
C THR A 135 -8.39 -7.32 -0.02
N GLY A 136 -9.07 -7.97 0.93
CA GLY A 136 -8.66 -9.26 1.48
C GLY A 136 -8.84 -10.46 0.54
N GLY A 137 -7.92 -11.41 0.65
CA GLY A 137 -7.99 -12.74 0.02
C GLY A 137 -7.93 -12.74 -1.51
N LEU A 138 -8.27 -13.89 -2.10
CA LEU A 138 -8.18 -14.10 -3.56
C LEU A 138 -9.07 -13.14 -4.37
N LYS A 139 -10.24 -12.77 -3.84
CA LYS A 139 -11.14 -11.81 -4.50
C LYS A 139 -10.53 -10.40 -4.50
N GLY A 140 -9.91 -9.98 -3.40
CA GLY A 140 -9.20 -8.72 -3.31
C GLY A 140 -8.02 -8.65 -4.29
N LEU A 141 -7.21 -9.71 -4.35
CA LEU A 141 -6.11 -9.82 -5.32
C LEU A 141 -6.62 -9.77 -6.77
N ALA A 142 -7.71 -10.48 -7.07
CA ALA A 142 -8.31 -10.45 -8.41
C ALA A 142 -8.82 -9.06 -8.79
N ARG A 143 -9.43 -8.31 -7.84
CA ARG A 143 -9.84 -6.91 -8.05
C ARG A 143 -8.64 -6.00 -8.29
N ALA A 144 -7.58 -6.15 -7.48
CA ALA A 144 -6.36 -5.35 -7.63
C ALA A 144 -5.71 -5.60 -9.00
N GLN A 145 -5.61 -6.86 -9.44
CA GLN A 145 -5.08 -7.20 -10.76
C GLN A 145 -5.96 -6.66 -11.89
N ALA A 146 -7.29 -6.79 -11.77
CA ALA A 146 -8.21 -6.27 -12.77
C ALA A 146 -8.10 -4.74 -12.90
N LEU A 147 -8.01 -4.04 -11.77
CA LEU A 147 -7.79 -2.60 -11.75
C LEU A 147 -6.42 -2.22 -12.30
N ALA A 148 -5.36 -2.98 -12.00
CA ALA A 148 -4.01 -2.72 -12.50
C ALA A 148 -3.96 -2.81 -14.03
N LEU A 149 -4.60 -3.82 -14.61
CA LEU A 149 -4.69 -3.98 -16.07
C LEU A 149 -5.51 -2.87 -16.73
N ALA A 150 -6.61 -2.45 -16.11
CA ALA A 150 -7.40 -1.32 -16.58
C ALA A 150 -6.59 -0.02 -16.49
N TYR A 151 -5.92 0.21 -15.37
CA TYR A 151 -5.10 1.38 -15.11
C TYR A 151 -3.98 1.54 -16.14
N VAL A 152 -3.22 0.48 -16.45
CA VAL A 152 -2.13 0.58 -17.45
C VAL A 152 -2.66 1.01 -18.83
N ARG A 153 -3.83 0.51 -19.25
CA ARG A 153 -4.44 0.90 -20.53
C ARG A 153 -4.85 2.37 -20.56
N VAL A 154 -5.37 2.89 -19.44
CA VAL A 154 -5.75 4.31 -19.33
C VAL A 154 -4.51 5.19 -19.19
N LEU A 155 -3.49 4.72 -18.46
CA LEU A 155 -2.21 5.41 -18.32
C LEU A 155 -1.55 5.65 -19.68
N GLU A 156 -1.63 4.69 -20.60
CA GLU A 156 -1.13 4.88 -21.98
C GLU A 156 -1.86 6.01 -22.71
N VAL A 157 -3.18 6.18 -22.51
CA VAL A 157 -3.94 7.31 -23.07
C VAL A 157 -3.47 8.63 -22.44
N PHE A 158 -3.35 8.67 -21.12
CA PHE A 158 -2.85 9.83 -20.37
C PHE A 158 -1.45 10.28 -20.81
N LEU A 159 -0.55 9.34 -21.10
CA LEU A 159 0.82 9.65 -21.51
C LEU A 159 0.94 10.19 -22.94
N GLU A 160 -0.10 10.03 -23.76
CA GLU A 160 -0.17 10.57 -25.13
C GLU A 160 -1.08 11.81 -25.22
N GLU A 161 -1.79 12.17 -24.15
CA GLU A 161 -2.70 13.30 -24.12
C GLU A 161 -2.00 14.59 -23.66
N GLU A 162 -1.97 15.58 -24.56
CA GLU A 162 -1.37 16.90 -24.30
C GLU A 162 -2.35 17.87 -23.61
N ASP A 163 -3.66 17.63 -23.74
CA ASP A 163 -4.70 18.48 -23.17
C ASP A 163 -4.66 18.43 -21.62
N PRO A 164 -4.47 19.57 -20.93
CA PRO A 164 -4.48 19.61 -19.46
C PRO A 164 -5.79 19.16 -18.82
N GLN A 165 -6.92 19.26 -19.52
CA GLN A 165 -8.23 18.84 -19.02
C GLN A 165 -8.47 17.33 -19.16
N LEU A 166 -7.57 16.61 -19.84
CA LEU A 166 -7.59 15.15 -19.95
C LEU A 166 -8.91 14.51 -20.45
N PRO A 167 -9.66 15.11 -21.41
CA PRO A 167 -10.96 14.59 -21.82
C PRO A 167 -10.91 13.16 -22.37
N LYS A 168 -9.85 12.77 -23.10
CA LYS A 168 -9.70 11.40 -23.63
C LYS A 168 -9.38 10.41 -22.52
N THR A 169 -8.53 10.79 -21.58
CA THR A 169 -8.18 9.99 -20.40
C THR A 169 -9.40 9.77 -19.52
N MET A 170 -10.20 10.80 -19.25
CA MET A 170 -11.46 10.69 -18.50
C MET A 170 -12.43 9.71 -19.18
N ALA A 171 -12.63 9.83 -20.50
CA ALA A 171 -13.49 8.93 -21.25
C ALA A 171 -12.96 7.48 -21.26
N ALA A 172 -11.63 7.30 -21.39
CA ALA A 172 -11.00 5.99 -21.32
C ALA A 172 -11.16 5.36 -19.94
N LEU A 173 -11.03 6.16 -18.88
CA LEU A 173 -11.20 5.74 -17.49
C LEU A 173 -12.63 5.31 -17.20
N ASP A 174 -13.64 6.13 -17.55
CA ASP A 174 -15.05 5.78 -17.38
C ASP A 174 -15.38 4.45 -18.06
N LYS A 175 -14.96 4.30 -19.32
CA LYS A 175 -15.14 3.05 -20.08
C LYS A 175 -14.45 1.86 -19.42
N ALA A 176 -13.25 2.06 -18.87
CA ALA A 176 -12.51 1.01 -18.18
C ALA A 176 -13.21 0.57 -16.89
N LEU A 177 -13.66 1.51 -16.06
CA LEU A 177 -14.37 1.22 -14.82
C LEU A 177 -15.73 0.57 -15.07
N LYS A 178 -16.49 1.03 -16.07
CA LYS A 178 -17.75 0.41 -16.50
C LYS A 178 -17.56 -1.05 -16.95
N ARG A 179 -16.43 -1.34 -17.62
CA ARG A 179 -16.07 -2.73 -17.99
C ARG A 179 -15.78 -3.57 -16.75
N LEU A 180 -15.04 -3.04 -15.77
CA LEU A 180 -14.75 -3.74 -14.51
C LEU A 180 -16.02 -4.05 -13.72
N GLU A 181 -16.96 -3.10 -13.66
CA GLU A 181 -18.26 -3.28 -13.04
C GLU A 181 -19.06 -4.43 -13.69
N GLY A 182 -19.17 -4.43 -15.02
CA GLY A 182 -19.83 -5.50 -15.77
C GLY A 182 -19.15 -6.87 -15.58
N LEU A 183 -17.82 -6.93 -15.48
CA LEU A 183 -17.10 -8.16 -15.15
C LEU A 183 -17.41 -8.64 -13.73
N ALA A 184 -17.48 -7.73 -12.76
CA ALA A 184 -17.82 -8.05 -11.38
C ALA A 184 -19.26 -8.57 -11.24
N GLU A 185 -20.22 -8.02 -11.99
CA GLU A 185 -21.59 -8.53 -12.04
C GLU A 185 -21.66 -9.94 -12.64
N ARG A 186 -20.95 -10.19 -13.75
CA ARG A 186 -20.88 -11.51 -14.38
C ARG A 186 -20.26 -12.54 -13.43
N ALA A 187 -19.16 -12.18 -12.76
CA ALA A 187 -18.53 -13.05 -11.76
C ALA A 187 -19.50 -13.39 -10.62
N ARG A 188 -20.28 -12.41 -10.11
CA ARG A 188 -21.31 -12.65 -9.10
C ARG A 188 -22.42 -13.60 -9.59
N LYS A 189 -22.88 -13.43 -10.84
CA LYS A 189 -23.87 -14.34 -11.46
C LYS A 189 -23.34 -15.77 -11.60
N VAL A 190 -22.10 -15.94 -12.03
CA VAL A 190 -21.45 -17.26 -12.15
C VAL A 190 -21.24 -17.90 -10.78
N GLU A 191 -20.82 -17.13 -9.77
CA GLU A 191 -20.74 -17.62 -8.39
C GLU A 191 -22.10 -18.10 -7.87
N GLY A 192 -23.18 -17.38 -8.18
CA GLY A 192 -24.55 -17.77 -7.85
C GLY A 192 -24.98 -19.07 -8.55
N LEU A 193 -24.65 -19.22 -9.84
CA LEU A 193 -24.96 -20.41 -10.62
C LEU A 193 -24.18 -21.65 -10.15
N LEU A 194 -22.94 -21.47 -9.71
CA LEU A 194 -22.09 -22.55 -9.20
C LEU A 194 -22.30 -22.84 -7.70
N ALA A 195 -23.09 -22.02 -6.99
CA ALA A 195 -23.40 -22.21 -5.58
C ALA A 195 -23.98 -23.59 -5.23
N PRO A 196 -24.96 -24.16 -5.96
CA PRO A 196 -25.46 -25.50 -5.66
C PRO A 196 -24.40 -26.58 -5.84
N LEU A 197 -23.55 -26.48 -6.87
CA LEU A 197 -22.45 -27.43 -7.11
C LEU A 197 -21.40 -27.39 -5.99
N LYS A 198 -21.05 -26.21 -5.47
CA LYS A 198 -20.15 -26.08 -4.32
C LYS A 198 -20.73 -26.71 -3.05
N ARG A 199 -22.04 -26.61 -2.82
CA ARG A 199 -22.72 -27.28 -1.69
C ARG A 199 -22.64 -28.80 -1.82
N VAL A 200 -22.88 -29.34 -3.02
CA VAL A 200 -22.77 -30.79 -3.28
C VAL A 200 -21.33 -31.27 -3.09
N ALA A 201 -20.34 -30.55 -3.61
CA ALA A 201 -18.92 -30.90 -3.46
C ALA A 201 -18.45 -30.86 -1.99
N CYS A 202 -18.84 -29.84 -1.22
CA CYS A 202 -18.56 -29.79 0.23
C CYS A 202 -19.31 -30.89 1.00
N GLY A 203 -20.53 -31.22 0.60
CA GLY A 203 -21.29 -32.35 1.15
C GLY A 203 -20.54 -33.67 0.98
N LEU A 204 -20.04 -33.94 -0.22
CA LEU A 204 -19.25 -35.15 -0.53
C LEU A 204 -17.89 -35.18 0.18
N ALA A 205 -17.21 -34.03 0.31
CA ALA A 205 -15.95 -33.93 1.05
C ALA A 205 -16.14 -34.18 2.56
N SER A 206 -17.21 -33.65 3.14
CA SER A 206 -17.57 -33.88 4.55
C SER A 206 -17.96 -35.35 4.83
N TRP A 207 -18.53 -36.02 3.84
CA TRP A 207 -18.88 -37.46 3.92
C TRP A 207 -17.62 -38.34 3.96
N ARG A 208 -16.58 -38.05 3.14
CA ARG A 208 -15.29 -38.76 3.22
C ARG A 208 -14.54 -38.53 4.54
N GLY A 209 -14.69 -37.36 5.17
CA GLY A 209 -14.03 -37.04 6.43
C GLY A 209 -14.64 -37.73 7.67
N ARG A 210 -15.94 -38.07 7.63
CA ARG A 210 -16.66 -38.68 8.76
C ARG A 210 -16.25 -40.14 8.97
N SER A 211 -16.03 -40.90 7.90
CA SER A 211 -15.64 -42.31 7.95
C SER A 211 -14.29 -42.59 8.64
N ARG A 212 -13.43 -41.59 8.87
CA ARG A 212 -12.16 -41.76 9.59
C ARG A 212 -12.22 -41.41 11.08
N ARG A 213 -13.24 -40.69 11.56
CA ARG A 213 -13.35 -40.32 12.99
C ARG A 213 -13.99 -41.40 13.85
N ASP A 214 -14.78 -42.29 13.24
CA ASP A 214 -15.47 -43.36 13.97
C ASP A 214 -14.57 -44.59 14.20
N ALA A 215 -13.28 -44.53 13.85
CA ALA A 215 -12.31 -45.61 14.00
C ALA A 215 -11.36 -45.47 15.19
N GLU A 216 -11.44 -44.39 16.00
CA GLU A 216 -10.60 -44.26 17.19
C GLU A 216 -11.38 -44.64 18.47
N PRO A 217 -11.01 -45.73 19.17
CA PRO A 217 -11.70 -46.14 20.39
C PRO A 217 -11.50 -45.11 21.52
N PRO A 218 -12.49 -44.94 22.42
CA PRO A 218 -12.45 -43.92 23.46
C PRO A 218 -11.28 -44.16 24.43
N ARG A 219 -10.44 -43.13 24.61
CA ARG A 219 -9.34 -43.16 25.59
C ARG A 219 -9.92 -43.11 27.02
N PRO A 220 -9.37 -43.90 27.96
CA PRO A 220 -9.87 -43.93 29.33
C PRO A 220 -9.60 -42.60 30.06
N PRO A 221 -10.46 -42.23 31.03
CA PRO A 221 -10.35 -40.94 31.72
C PRO A 221 -9.07 -40.87 32.56
N ARG A 222 -8.30 -39.79 32.36
CA ARG A 222 -7.12 -39.48 33.18
C ARG A 222 -7.56 -39.20 34.63
N ARG A 223 -7.06 -40.00 35.57
CA ARG A 223 -7.23 -39.79 37.01
C ARG A 223 -6.72 -38.41 37.41
N ALA A 224 -7.57 -37.64 38.08
CA ALA A 224 -7.24 -36.33 38.62
C ALA A 224 -6.11 -36.45 39.66
N ALA A 225 -5.00 -35.73 39.42
CA ALA A 225 -3.93 -35.59 40.38
C ALA A 225 -4.44 -34.87 41.64
N ARG A 226 -4.27 -35.51 42.79
CA ARG A 226 -4.60 -34.95 44.11
C ARG A 226 -3.73 -33.71 44.37
N ARG A 227 -4.35 -32.60 44.77
CA ARG A 227 -3.65 -31.39 45.25
C ARG A 227 -3.02 -31.65 46.62
N PRO A 228 -1.79 -31.18 46.91
CA PRO A 228 -1.22 -31.30 48.25
C PRO A 228 -1.75 -30.20 49.19
N ARG A 229 -1.89 -30.56 50.48
CA ARG A 229 -2.31 -29.69 51.60
C ARG A 229 -1.21 -28.67 51.97
N PRO A 230 -1.55 -27.48 52.48
CA PRO A 230 -0.55 -26.53 52.96
C PRO A 230 -0.14 -26.88 54.40
N GLY A 231 1.16 -26.92 54.67
CA GLY A 231 1.69 -27.25 55.99
C GLY A 231 3.07 -26.64 56.25
N ARG A 232 3.05 -25.62 57.12
CA ARG A 232 4.11 -25.07 57.97
C ARG A 232 5.36 -24.45 57.35
N SER A 233 5.41 -23.14 57.57
CA SER A 233 6.55 -22.23 57.63
C SER A 233 7.78 -22.87 58.29
N ARG A 234 8.91 -22.86 57.56
CA ARG A 234 10.24 -22.90 58.15
C ARG A 234 10.99 -21.64 57.72
N GLU A 235 11.36 -20.88 58.73
CA GLU A 235 12.19 -19.68 58.64
C GLU A 235 13.55 -20.02 58.01
N LEU A 236 14.00 -19.17 57.09
CA LEU A 236 15.36 -19.19 56.56
C LEU A 236 16.16 -18.05 57.22
N PRO A 237 17.40 -18.31 57.69
CA PRO A 237 18.20 -17.27 58.31
C PRO A 237 18.75 -16.30 57.27
N ARG A 238 18.81 -15.03 57.68
CA ARG A 238 19.36 -13.89 56.94
C ARG A 238 20.88 -14.02 56.80
N SER A 239 21.40 -13.71 55.63
CA SER A 239 22.70 -13.04 55.47
C SER A 239 22.87 -12.39 54.09
N PRO A 240 23.77 -11.39 53.97
CA PRO A 240 23.43 -10.13 53.31
C PRO A 240 24.33 -9.75 52.12
N GLY A 241 23.89 -8.72 51.39
CA GLY A 241 24.65 -8.00 50.34
C GLY A 241 24.24 -8.43 48.94
N ILE A 242 24.10 -7.57 47.92
CA ILE A 242 24.66 -6.22 47.75
C ILE A 242 24.02 -5.61 46.46
N TRP A 243 23.72 -4.30 46.47
CA TRP A 243 23.31 -3.36 45.39
C TRP A 243 22.01 -3.60 44.59
N ARG A 244 20.91 -2.89 44.89
CA ARG A 244 20.50 -1.54 44.41
C ARG A 244 20.68 -1.32 42.90
N TYR A 245 19.57 -1.14 42.18
CA TYR A 245 19.34 0.03 41.33
C TYR A 245 17.84 0.37 41.26
N ALA A 246 17.58 1.66 41.14
CA ALA A 246 16.36 2.36 41.49
C ALA A 246 15.24 2.25 40.44
N ARG A 247 13.99 2.21 40.93
CA ARG A 247 12.79 2.57 40.16
C ARG A 247 12.57 4.08 40.25
N PRO A 248 12.23 4.78 39.17
CA PRO A 248 11.66 6.11 39.27
C PRO A 248 10.18 6.02 39.67
N ARG A 249 9.82 6.88 40.63
CA ARG A 249 8.46 7.16 41.12
C ARG A 249 7.58 7.73 40.00
N VAL A 250 6.37 7.21 39.88
CA VAL A 250 5.24 7.89 39.23
C VAL A 250 4.66 8.86 40.26
N VAL A 251 4.70 10.16 39.95
CA VAL A 251 3.97 11.21 40.69
C VAL A 251 2.82 11.66 39.82
N ALA A 252 1.62 11.50 40.33
CA ALA A 252 0.39 12.04 39.76
C ALA A 252 -0.03 13.28 40.56
N LEU A 253 -0.14 14.42 39.89
CA LEU A 253 -0.93 15.61 40.24
C LEU A 253 -1.17 16.31 38.88
N GLY A 254 -2.40 16.55 38.41
CA GLY A 254 -3.42 17.37 39.04
C GLY A 254 -3.63 18.57 38.11
N GLY A 255 -4.75 18.60 37.38
CA GLY A 255 -4.94 19.44 36.20
C GLY A 255 -5.15 20.95 36.42
N ARG A 256 -5.26 21.66 35.30
CA ARG A 256 -6.17 22.81 35.13
C ARG A 256 -6.36 23.16 33.66
N HIS A 257 -7.60 23.51 33.35
CA HIS A 257 -8.07 24.15 32.12
C HIS A 257 -7.25 25.39 31.76
N ASP A 258 -7.03 25.61 30.46
CA ASP A 258 -7.28 26.93 29.87
C ASP A 258 -7.63 26.83 28.38
N GLN A 259 -8.57 27.68 27.97
CA GLN A 259 -9.07 27.89 26.62
C GLN A 259 -8.12 28.84 25.87
N GLY A 260 -8.00 28.70 24.55
CA GLY A 260 -7.45 29.79 23.73
C GLY A 260 -6.65 29.38 22.50
N SER A 261 -7.24 28.63 21.57
CA SER A 261 -6.70 28.52 20.21
C SER A 261 -7.28 29.64 19.34
N ARG A 262 -6.50 30.68 19.08
CA ARG A 262 -6.68 31.57 17.93
C ARG A 262 -5.40 31.59 17.09
N CYS A 263 -5.63 31.25 15.82
CA CYS A 263 -4.84 31.47 14.62
C CYS A 263 -3.59 32.35 14.72
N GLY A 264 -2.47 31.84 14.17
CA GLY A 264 -1.28 32.61 13.90
C GLY A 264 -0.27 31.91 12.99
N ILE A 265 -0.70 31.40 11.83
CA ILE A 265 0.21 30.98 10.73
C ILE A 265 -0.43 31.40 9.39
N LEU A 266 -0.31 32.68 9.07
CA LEU A 266 -0.51 33.26 7.74
C LEU A 266 0.47 34.42 7.63
N ASP A 267 1.74 34.15 7.31
CA ASP A 267 2.67 35.19 6.85
C ASP A 267 3.90 34.63 6.13
N PHE A 268 3.67 34.01 4.97
CA PHE A 268 4.77 33.68 4.04
C PHE A 268 4.46 33.99 2.56
N ALA A 269 3.40 34.75 2.28
CA ALA A 269 2.98 35.08 0.91
C ALA A 269 2.98 36.60 0.63
N ARG A 270 4.03 37.32 1.07
CA ARG A 270 4.14 38.78 0.84
C ARG A 270 5.55 39.29 0.55
N ARG A 271 6.34 38.54 -0.23
CA ARG A 271 7.72 38.97 -0.55
C ARG A 271 8.25 38.72 -1.95
N LEU A 272 7.40 38.71 -2.99
CA LEU A 272 7.86 38.82 -4.38
C LEU A 272 6.84 39.57 -5.27
N ARG A 273 6.67 40.88 -5.01
CA ARG A 273 6.15 41.84 -5.99
C ARG A 273 6.81 43.20 -5.72
N GLY A 274 7.79 43.56 -6.54
CA GLY A 274 8.39 44.90 -6.61
C GLY A 274 9.89 44.87 -6.90
N ARG A 275 10.27 45.53 -8.01
CA ARG A 275 11.61 45.70 -8.61
C ARG A 275 11.98 44.50 -9.50
N THR A 276 12.10 44.62 -10.82
CA THR A 276 12.35 45.74 -11.75
C THR A 276 11.71 45.42 -13.08
#